data_AF-A0A7X7P7D4-F1
#
_entry.id   AF-A0A7X7P7D4-F1
#
_cell.length_a   1.000
_cell.length_b   1.000
_cell.length_c   1.000
_cell.angle_alpha   90.00
_cell.angle_beta   90.00
_cell.angle_gamma   90.00
#
_symmetry.space_group_name_H-M   'P 1'
#
loop_
_entity.id
_entity.type
_entity.pdbx_description
1 polymer ?
#
loop_
_entity_poly.entity_id
_entity_poly.type
_entity_poly.pdbx_seq_one_letter_code
_entity_poly.pdbx_strand_id
1 'polypeptide(L)'
;MYKHVYFTGFMASGKSRVGRHVAERLKRPFIDTDFLISEQANKTISEIFEQDGERAFRKMELELIEKLAADPEPKVISLGGGALTQPSVVKAIRQSGVLIRLWAEPDVLSERIGRKNNRPLMAGLDDTHRLEKVKKLLEEREIYYSKADFSVESSNEYPEEHVTERVIRLLLFWESHVLNVETSSGERYPIFIGNNLLSKIGILLEGLQLMPSHHFLICSDNTVAKAQNQTVVQLRNQTAQSLVFKFRAGEINKNFNSLNQLYTFMLRRHFSRKTCLLQFGGGVVGDMAGFGAATYQRGIPFIQLPTTLLSMVDSSVGGKVAVNHPEGKNMIGAFYQPKAVICDLSVLSTLPHQEFLAGLAEIIKYGVIYDAAFFDFIESHVDSILNKDPAILKQLIQRSCEIKAEVVGIDEKETGLRAILNYGHTFGHAIEKLTDYKKFSHGIAVSLGMRVAGRVSSLLQLWNPDDEKRQTDLLNRFGFPASFNVSAEEAWKAMSIDKKVDKNNRNYILPHKIGFVNKHTNIDEQIINNAWESIQAREEQ
;
A
#
# COMPACT_ATOMS: atom_id res chain seq x y z
N MET A 1 13.14 -10.52 -12.47
CA MET A 1 12.03 -9.73 -13.04
C MET A 1 11.41 -10.48 -14.20
N TYR A 2 10.09 -10.67 -14.26
CA TYR A 2 9.41 -11.48 -15.30
C TYR A 2 8.39 -10.71 -16.13
N LYS A 3 8.37 -9.38 -16.02
CA LYS A 3 7.39 -8.54 -16.71
C LYS A 3 8.06 -7.61 -17.72
N HIS A 4 7.26 -7.07 -18.65
CA HIS A 4 7.72 -6.04 -19.59
C HIS A 4 8.16 -4.77 -18.85
N VAL A 5 9.09 -4.04 -19.45
CA VAL A 5 9.52 -2.71 -18.99
C VAL A 5 9.12 -1.71 -20.05
N TYR A 6 8.25 -0.78 -19.71
CA TYR A 6 7.76 0.26 -20.61
C TYR A 6 8.41 1.60 -20.29
N PHE A 7 8.92 2.30 -21.30
CA PHE A 7 9.44 3.65 -21.17
C PHE A 7 8.46 4.66 -21.75
N THR A 8 8.10 5.66 -20.94
CA THR A 8 7.33 6.83 -21.32
C THR A 8 8.10 8.12 -21.03
N GLY A 9 7.55 9.25 -21.46
CA GLY A 9 8.12 10.57 -21.23
C GLY A 9 8.22 11.41 -22.50
N PHE A 10 8.61 12.66 -22.32
CA PHE A 10 8.64 13.64 -23.40
C PHE A 10 9.59 13.24 -24.53
N MET A 11 9.36 13.80 -25.72
CA MET A 11 10.29 13.59 -26.83
C MET A 11 11.68 14.13 -26.45
N ALA A 12 12.76 13.46 -26.89
CA ALA A 12 14.14 13.78 -26.49
C ALA A 12 14.52 13.50 -25.01
N SER A 13 13.66 12.87 -24.22
CA SER A 13 14.04 12.42 -22.85
C SER A 13 14.97 11.21 -22.80
N GLY A 14 15.33 10.61 -23.95
CA GLY A 14 16.28 9.50 -24.02
C GLY A 14 15.67 8.09 -24.03
N LYS A 15 14.33 7.94 -24.07
CA LYS A 15 13.61 6.65 -24.06
C LYS A 15 14.23 5.53 -24.90
N SER A 16 14.34 5.74 -26.21
CA SER A 16 14.84 4.69 -27.12
C SER A 16 16.31 4.34 -26.89
N ARG A 17 17.08 5.28 -26.32
CA ARG A 17 18.53 5.18 -26.15
C ARG A 17 18.83 4.47 -24.80
N VAL A 18 18.29 4.98 -23.69
CA VAL A 18 18.36 4.31 -22.37
C VAL A 18 17.66 2.95 -22.41
N GLY A 19 16.52 2.84 -23.09
CA GLY A 19 15.77 1.59 -23.22
C GLY A 19 16.58 0.47 -23.88
N ARG A 20 17.42 0.77 -24.87
CA ARG A 20 18.33 -0.22 -25.48
C ARG A 20 19.36 -0.74 -24.48
N HIS A 21 20.02 0.14 -23.73
CA HIS A 21 21.00 -0.31 -22.73
C HIS A 21 20.34 -1.06 -21.58
N VAL A 22 19.14 -0.68 -21.15
CA VAL A 22 18.38 -1.47 -20.18
C VAL A 22 18.03 -2.84 -20.74
N ALA A 23 17.64 -2.94 -22.02
CA ALA A 23 17.37 -4.21 -22.68
C ALA A 23 18.63 -5.11 -22.75
N GLU A 24 19.78 -4.55 -23.11
CA GLU A 24 21.08 -5.24 -23.10
C GLU A 24 21.43 -5.75 -21.71
N ARG A 25 21.33 -4.91 -20.67
CA ARG A 25 21.61 -5.28 -19.28
C ARG A 25 20.66 -6.36 -18.75
N LEU A 26 19.39 -6.31 -19.13
CA LEU A 26 18.38 -7.31 -18.76
C LEU A 26 18.41 -8.55 -19.67
N LYS A 27 19.19 -8.55 -20.76
CA LYS A 27 19.21 -9.58 -21.81
C LYS A 27 17.83 -9.84 -22.41
N ARG A 28 17.15 -8.77 -22.83
CA ARG A 28 15.79 -8.82 -23.39
C ARG A 28 15.71 -8.13 -24.75
N PRO A 29 14.73 -8.48 -25.59
CA PRO A 29 14.49 -7.73 -26.83
C PRO A 29 14.08 -6.27 -26.51
N PHE A 30 14.63 -5.34 -27.28
CA PHE A 30 14.21 -3.94 -27.26
C PHE A 30 13.24 -3.66 -28.40
N ILE A 31 12.14 -2.97 -28.10
CA ILE A 31 11.11 -2.58 -29.05
C ILE A 31 10.88 -1.07 -28.95
N ASP A 32 10.84 -0.37 -30.08
CA ASP A 32 10.38 1.02 -30.16
C ASP A 32 9.07 1.05 -30.95
N THR A 33 7.97 1.46 -30.30
CA THR A 33 6.63 1.38 -30.91
C THR A 33 6.50 2.32 -32.10
N ASP A 34 7.12 3.50 -32.05
CA ASP A 34 7.08 4.48 -33.14
C ASP A 34 7.78 3.93 -34.39
N PHE A 35 8.89 3.20 -34.19
CA PHE A 35 9.62 2.53 -35.26
C PHE A 35 8.81 1.38 -35.87
N LEU A 36 8.27 0.47 -35.03
CA LEU A 36 7.50 -0.67 -35.51
C LEU A 36 6.23 -0.27 -36.26
N ILE A 37 5.51 0.75 -35.78
CA ILE A 37 4.31 1.26 -36.49
C ILE A 37 4.71 1.80 -37.86
N SER A 38 5.80 2.57 -37.93
CA SER A 38 6.28 3.14 -39.20
C SER A 38 6.70 2.05 -40.19
N GLU A 39 7.38 1.01 -39.71
CA GLU A 39 7.79 -0.16 -40.50
C GLU A 39 6.58 -0.94 -41.02
N GLN A 40 5.59 -1.21 -40.16
CA GLN A 40 4.37 -1.95 -40.53
C GLN A 40 3.47 -1.17 -41.50
N ALA A 41 3.38 0.15 -41.35
CA ALA A 41 2.60 1.02 -42.23
C ALA A 41 3.32 1.36 -43.54
N ASN A 42 4.62 1.09 -43.64
CA ASN A 42 5.50 1.57 -44.69
C ASN A 42 5.36 3.09 -44.93
N LYS A 43 5.20 3.84 -43.83
CA LYS A 43 5.00 5.29 -43.78
C LYS A 43 5.70 5.85 -42.55
N THR A 44 6.24 7.06 -42.64
CA THR A 44 6.65 7.82 -41.46
C THR A 44 5.44 8.20 -40.61
N ILE A 45 5.64 8.44 -39.32
CA ILE A 45 4.56 8.92 -38.44
C ILE A 45 3.91 10.20 -38.99
N SER A 46 4.71 11.11 -39.56
CA SER A 46 4.19 12.31 -40.21
C SER A 46 3.22 12.00 -41.34
N GLU A 47 3.58 11.08 -42.23
CA GLU A 47 2.73 10.66 -43.34
C GLU A 47 1.45 9.96 -42.86
N ILE A 48 1.52 9.15 -41.80
CA ILE A 48 0.32 8.53 -41.20
C ILE A 48 -0.62 9.61 -40.66
N PHE A 49 -0.09 10.62 -39.97
CA PHE A 49 -0.92 11.72 -39.45
C PHE A 49 -1.54 12.57 -40.57
N GLU A 50 -0.81 12.83 -41.65
CA GLU A 50 -1.30 13.62 -42.79
C GLU A 50 -2.31 12.86 -43.65
N GLN A 51 -2.09 11.56 -43.89
CA GLN A 51 -2.90 10.77 -44.81
C GLN A 51 -4.05 10.04 -44.13
N ASP A 52 -3.80 9.44 -42.96
CA ASP A 52 -4.72 8.54 -42.27
C ASP A 52 -5.34 9.19 -41.01
N GLY A 53 -4.73 10.29 -40.53
CA GLY A 53 -5.18 11.07 -39.38
C GLY A 53 -4.71 10.52 -38.03
N GLU A 54 -4.70 11.38 -37.00
CA GLU A 54 -4.26 11.00 -35.64
C GLU A 54 -5.08 9.83 -35.07
N ARG A 55 -6.40 9.79 -35.34
CA ARG A 55 -7.26 8.71 -34.83
C ARG A 55 -6.83 7.34 -35.35
N ALA A 56 -6.42 7.23 -36.61
CA ALA A 56 -5.93 5.99 -37.19
C ALA A 56 -4.60 5.58 -36.55
N PHE A 57 -3.67 6.52 -36.40
CA PHE A 57 -2.40 6.29 -35.70
C PHE A 57 -2.62 5.78 -34.27
N ARG A 58 -3.50 6.42 -33.50
CA ARG A 58 -3.82 6.02 -32.12
C ARG A 58 -4.40 4.62 -32.04
N LYS A 59 -5.20 4.22 -33.02
CA LYS A 59 -5.72 2.85 -33.12
C LYS A 59 -4.60 1.84 -33.36
N MET A 60 -3.70 2.11 -34.31
CA MET A 60 -2.52 1.26 -34.57
C MET A 60 -1.61 1.16 -33.33
N GLU A 61 -1.40 2.27 -32.63
CA GLU A 61 -0.61 2.33 -31.40
C GLU A 61 -1.21 1.46 -30.29
N LEU A 62 -2.53 1.52 -30.09
CA LEU A 62 -3.23 0.68 -29.12
C LEU A 62 -3.12 -0.81 -29.48
N GLU A 63 -3.44 -1.19 -30.72
CA GLU A 63 -3.41 -2.58 -31.18
C GLU A 63 -2.01 -3.20 -31.03
N LEU A 64 -0.95 -2.45 -31.36
CA LEU A 64 0.43 -2.90 -31.18
C LEU A 64 0.76 -3.10 -29.69
N ILE A 65 0.40 -2.14 -28.83
CA ILE A 65 0.70 -2.22 -27.40
C ILE A 65 -0.07 -3.37 -26.73
N GLU A 66 -1.34 -3.59 -27.08
CA GLU A 66 -2.12 -4.73 -26.58
C GLU A 66 -1.50 -6.07 -27.00
N LYS A 67 -1.03 -6.17 -28.26
CA LYS A 67 -0.31 -7.34 -28.75
C LYS A 67 0.99 -7.57 -27.97
N LEU A 68 1.79 -6.52 -27.74
CA LEU A 68 3.03 -6.62 -26.98
C LEU A 68 2.78 -6.97 -25.50
N ALA A 69 1.70 -6.46 -24.91
CA ALA A 69 1.32 -6.72 -23.54
C ALA A 69 0.84 -8.17 -23.31
N ALA A 70 0.29 -8.81 -24.34
CA ALA A 70 -0.15 -10.21 -24.31
C ALA A 70 1.00 -11.22 -24.55
N ASP A 71 2.18 -10.74 -24.93
CA ASP A 71 3.33 -11.59 -25.23
C ASP A 71 3.95 -12.13 -23.93
N PRO A 72 4.15 -13.45 -23.78
CA PRO A 72 4.73 -14.02 -22.56
C PRO A 72 6.22 -13.74 -22.40
N GLU A 73 6.94 -13.40 -23.48
CA GLU A 73 8.38 -13.11 -23.43
C GLU A 73 8.61 -11.65 -23.01
N PRO A 74 9.26 -11.39 -21.84
CA PRO A 74 9.46 -10.03 -21.34
C PRO A 74 10.36 -9.18 -22.23
N LYS A 75 9.85 -8.02 -22.62
CA LYS A 75 10.53 -7.06 -23.50
C LYS A 75 10.80 -5.73 -22.80
N VAL A 76 11.71 -4.94 -23.36
CA VAL A 76 11.88 -3.53 -23.03
C VAL A 76 11.29 -2.70 -24.16
N ILE A 77 10.28 -1.89 -23.86
CA ILE A 77 9.42 -1.25 -24.85
C ILE A 77 9.48 0.27 -24.66
N SER A 78 9.95 1.00 -25.66
CA SER A 78 9.88 2.47 -25.70
C SER A 78 8.59 2.89 -26.38
N LEU A 79 7.75 3.63 -25.64
CA LEU A 79 6.46 4.12 -26.12
C LEU A 79 6.59 5.46 -26.84
N GLY A 80 5.69 5.69 -27.80
CA GLY A 80 5.47 6.99 -28.40
C GLY A 80 5.11 8.05 -27.34
N GLY A 81 5.54 9.30 -27.56
CA GLY A 81 5.36 10.38 -26.56
C GLY A 81 3.90 10.77 -26.28
N GLY A 82 2.95 10.23 -27.05
CA GLY A 82 1.51 10.41 -26.85
C GLY A 82 0.76 9.13 -26.46
N ALA A 83 1.43 7.99 -26.29
CA ALA A 83 0.76 6.69 -26.09
C ALA A 83 -0.17 6.66 -24.87
N LEU A 84 0.24 7.32 -23.79
CA LEU A 84 -0.50 7.31 -22.52
C LEU A 84 -1.75 8.21 -22.50
N THR A 85 -2.03 8.95 -23.59
CA THR A 85 -3.29 9.72 -23.69
C THR A 85 -4.51 8.81 -23.77
N GLN A 86 -4.32 7.56 -24.22
CA GLN A 86 -5.36 6.55 -24.31
C GLN A 86 -5.45 5.75 -22.99
N PRO A 87 -6.59 5.75 -22.28
CA PRO A 87 -6.75 4.97 -21.05
C PRO A 87 -6.52 3.46 -21.23
N SER A 88 -6.91 2.91 -22.39
CA SER A 88 -6.72 1.48 -22.70
C SER A 88 -5.25 1.07 -22.77
N VAL A 89 -4.38 1.93 -23.29
CA VAL A 89 -2.92 1.71 -23.32
C VAL A 89 -2.38 1.58 -21.89
N VAL A 90 -2.81 2.48 -20.99
CA VAL A 90 -2.40 2.43 -19.58
C VAL A 90 -2.83 1.09 -18.97
N LYS A 91 -4.09 0.67 -19.19
CA LYS A 91 -4.61 -0.61 -18.68
C LYS A 91 -3.79 -1.81 -19.16
N ALA A 92 -3.48 -1.89 -20.46
CA ALA A 92 -2.68 -2.98 -21.04
C ALA A 92 -1.26 -3.03 -20.44
N ILE A 93 -0.62 -1.86 -20.29
CA ILE A 93 0.69 -1.74 -19.64
C ILE A 93 0.63 -2.21 -18.18
N ARG A 94 -0.40 -1.80 -17.43
CA ARG A 94 -0.57 -2.17 -16.01
C ARG A 94 -0.68 -3.67 -15.78
N GLN A 95 -1.31 -4.38 -16.70
CA GLN A 95 -1.49 -5.83 -16.61
C GLN A 95 -0.22 -6.61 -16.94
N SER A 96 0.68 -6.04 -17.75
CA SER A 96 1.81 -6.76 -18.35
C SER A 96 3.20 -6.29 -17.89
N GLY A 97 3.33 -5.12 -17.25
CA GLY A 97 4.64 -4.55 -16.99
C GLY A 97 4.74 -3.40 -16.01
N VAL A 98 5.96 -2.88 -15.92
CA VAL A 98 6.35 -1.71 -15.13
C VAL A 98 6.49 -0.52 -16.06
N LEU A 99 5.88 0.61 -15.72
CA LEU A 99 5.91 1.84 -16.52
C LEU A 99 6.90 2.85 -15.92
N ILE A 100 7.95 3.18 -16.66
CA ILE A 100 9.02 4.08 -16.24
C ILE A 100 8.92 5.38 -17.04
N ARG A 101 8.85 6.52 -16.35
CA ARG A 101 8.99 7.83 -16.98
C ARG A 101 10.47 8.21 -17.04
N LEU A 102 11.00 8.47 -18.23
CA LEU A 102 12.21 9.27 -18.39
C LEU A 102 11.83 10.73 -18.59
N TRP A 103 12.32 11.59 -17.70
CA TRP A 103 12.09 13.04 -17.76
C TRP A 103 13.42 13.79 -17.82
N ALA A 104 13.37 15.04 -18.26
CA ALA A 104 14.51 15.95 -18.22
C ALA A 104 13.96 17.38 -18.10
N GLU A 105 14.78 18.30 -17.60
CA GLU A 105 14.40 19.72 -17.50
C GLU A 105 14.01 20.30 -18.88
N PRO A 106 13.08 21.26 -18.94
CA PRO A 106 12.62 21.85 -20.21
C PRO A 106 13.76 22.37 -21.09
N ASP A 107 14.78 22.99 -20.49
CA ASP A 107 15.95 23.53 -21.19
C ASP A 107 16.76 22.41 -21.86
N VAL A 108 17.01 21.31 -21.13
CA VAL A 108 17.70 20.12 -21.65
C VAL A 108 16.91 19.51 -22.82
N LEU A 109 15.59 19.43 -22.70
CA LEU A 109 14.73 18.91 -23.77
C LEU A 109 14.76 19.83 -25.00
N SER A 110 14.64 21.14 -24.81
CA SER A 110 14.68 22.13 -25.90
C SER A 110 16.00 22.08 -26.67
N GLU A 111 17.13 22.00 -25.95
CA GLU A 111 18.47 21.87 -26.53
C GLU A 111 18.60 20.57 -27.34
N ARG A 112 18.20 19.43 -26.77
CA ARG A 112 18.27 18.13 -27.46
C ARG A 112 17.38 18.07 -28.70
N ILE A 113 16.25 18.78 -28.70
CA ILE A 113 15.38 18.91 -29.87
C ILE A 113 16.06 19.77 -30.95
N GLY A 114 16.64 20.92 -30.56
CA GLY A 114 17.32 21.83 -31.49
C GLY A 114 18.48 21.20 -32.25
N ARG A 115 19.20 20.25 -31.63
CA ARG A 115 20.30 19.51 -32.28
C ARG A 115 19.84 18.53 -33.38
N LYS A 116 18.55 18.20 -33.47
CA LYS A 116 18.00 17.24 -34.45
C LYS A 116 16.95 17.92 -35.34
N ASN A 117 17.35 18.36 -36.53
CA ASN A 117 16.51 19.07 -37.53
C ASN A 117 15.31 18.28 -38.11
N ASN A 118 14.97 17.08 -37.60
CA ASN A 118 13.98 16.19 -38.19
C ASN A 118 12.66 16.08 -37.38
N ARG A 119 12.13 17.16 -36.78
CA ARG A 119 10.92 17.08 -35.95
C ARG A 119 9.81 18.07 -36.37
N PRO A 120 8.67 17.59 -36.92
CA PRO A 120 7.62 18.43 -37.49
C PRO A 120 6.97 19.42 -36.51
N LEU A 121 6.73 18.99 -35.26
CA LEU A 121 6.02 19.82 -34.25
C LEU A 121 6.82 21.05 -33.77
N MET A 122 8.13 21.10 -34.01
CA MET A 122 9.05 22.11 -33.48
C MET A 122 9.95 22.73 -34.58
N ALA A 123 9.68 22.43 -35.84
CA ALA A 123 10.46 22.91 -36.97
C ALA A 123 10.33 24.43 -37.12
N GLY A 124 11.45 25.12 -37.36
CA GLY A 124 11.49 26.56 -37.65
C GLY A 124 11.37 27.50 -36.44
N LEU A 125 11.28 26.99 -35.20
CA LEU A 125 11.27 27.81 -34.00
C LEU A 125 12.69 28.15 -33.53
N ASP A 126 12.92 29.40 -33.13
CA ASP A 126 14.10 29.79 -32.37
C ASP A 126 14.13 29.12 -30.99
N ASP A 127 15.26 29.22 -30.29
CA ASP A 127 15.46 28.50 -29.02
C ASP A 127 14.48 28.93 -27.91
N THR A 128 14.09 30.22 -27.89
CA THR A 128 13.17 30.80 -26.90
C THR A 128 11.75 30.27 -27.11
N HIS A 129 11.21 30.39 -28.32
CA HIS A 129 9.87 29.92 -28.65
C HIS A 129 9.77 28.39 -28.55
N ARG A 130 10.86 27.68 -28.87
CA ARG A 130 10.92 26.22 -28.68
C ARG A 130 10.82 25.86 -27.20
N LEU A 131 11.57 26.54 -26.32
CA LEU A 131 11.53 26.32 -24.88
C LEU A 131 10.14 26.58 -24.29
N GLU A 132 9.50 27.69 -24.64
CA GLU A 132 8.14 28.00 -24.19
C GLU A 132 7.14 26.92 -24.62
N LYS A 133 7.24 26.47 -25.87
CA LYS A 133 6.39 25.39 -26.38
C LYS A 133 6.66 24.05 -25.68
N VAL A 134 7.92 23.74 -25.35
CA VAL A 134 8.26 22.55 -24.52
C VAL A 134 7.61 22.65 -23.15
N LYS A 135 7.73 23.79 -22.45
CA LYS A 135 7.14 23.99 -21.11
C LYS A 135 5.63 23.77 -21.15
N LYS A 136 4.93 24.40 -22.10
CA LYS A 136 3.49 24.24 -22.27
C LYS A 136 3.07 22.78 -22.52
N LEU A 137 3.75 22.09 -23.44
CA LEU A 137 3.43 20.70 -23.76
C LEU A 137 3.76 19.73 -22.61
N LEU A 138 4.78 20.02 -21.80
CA LEU A 138 5.08 19.23 -20.60
C LEU A 138 3.96 19.37 -19.57
N GLU A 139 3.49 20.59 -19.33
CA GLU A 139 2.37 20.87 -18.41
C GLU A 139 1.10 20.14 -18.86
N GLU A 140 0.74 20.22 -20.15
CA GLU A 140 -0.41 19.50 -20.73
C GLU A 140 -0.29 17.97 -20.60
N ARG A 141 0.93 17.43 -20.62
CA ARG A 141 1.19 15.97 -20.60
C ARG A 141 1.46 15.40 -19.21
N GLU A 142 1.59 16.24 -18.19
CA GLU A 142 1.93 15.80 -16.83
C GLU A 142 0.89 14.82 -16.27
N ILE A 143 -0.40 15.03 -16.56
CA ILE A 143 -1.48 14.12 -16.15
C ILE A 143 -1.32 12.69 -16.72
N TYR A 144 -0.59 12.53 -17.82
CA TYR A 144 -0.32 11.22 -18.43
C TYR A 144 1.01 10.64 -17.97
N TYR A 145 2.07 11.45 -17.89
CA TYR A 145 3.38 10.97 -17.47
C TYR A 145 3.45 10.66 -15.96
N SER A 146 2.68 11.36 -15.14
CA SER A 146 2.53 11.07 -13.70
C SER A 146 1.91 9.70 -13.43
N LYS A 147 1.29 9.07 -14.44
CA LYS A 147 0.81 7.68 -14.34
C LYS A 147 1.93 6.65 -14.37
N ALA A 148 3.20 7.02 -14.49
CA ALA A 148 4.32 6.07 -14.38
C ALA A 148 4.42 5.51 -12.95
N ASP A 149 4.98 4.31 -12.82
CA ASP A 149 5.31 3.71 -11.52
C ASP A 149 6.41 4.48 -10.80
N PHE A 150 7.42 4.88 -11.56
CA PHE A 150 8.49 5.74 -11.09
C PHE A 150 9.13 6.49 -12.25
N SER A 151 9.88 7.51 -11.89
CA SER A 151 10.51 8.44 -12.82
C SER A 151 12.02 8.46 -12.62
N VAL A 152 12.76 8.56 -13.72
CA VAL A 152 14.21 8.74 -13.70
C VAL A 152 14.57 9.95 -14.55
N GLU A 153 15.40 10.81 -13.99
CA GLU A 153 15.90 11.98 -14.68
C GLU A 153 17.00 11.58 -15.69
N SER A 154 16.88 12.11 -16.90
CA SER A 154 17.87 12.05 -17.96
C SER A 154 18.48 13.44 -18.16
N SER A 155 19.40 13.84 -17.28
CA SER A 155 20.12 15.09 -17.42
C SER A 155 21.29 14.98 -18.41
N ASN A 156 21.88 16.11 -18.79
CA ASN A 156 23.15 16.15 -19.52
C ASN A 156 24.37 16.13 -18.58
N GLU A 157 24.16 16.17 -17.26
CA GLU A 157 25.24 16.25 -16.26
C GLU A 157 25.94 14.91 -16.04
N TYR A 158 25.23 13.80 -16.30
CA TYR A 158 25.75 12.46 -16.11
C TYR A 158 25.78 11.67 -17.43
N PRO A 159 26.72 10.74 -17.60
CA PRO A 159 26.72 9.81 -18.72
C PRO A 159 25.43 8.99 -18.76
N GLU A 160 25.06 8.54 -19.95
CA GLU A 160 23.87 7.70 -20.12
C GLU A 160 23.91 6.40 -19.30
N GLU A 161 25.11 5.82 -19.13
CA GLU A 161 25.29 4.62 -18.30
C GLU A 161 24.82 4.87 -16.86
N HIS A 162 24.98 6.08 -16.35
CA HIS A 162 24.48 6.46 -15.03
C HIS A 162 22.94 6.42 -14.96
N VAL A 163 22.26 6.96 -15.98
CA VAL A 163 20.79 6.90 -16.08
C VAL A 163 20.30 5.45 -16.18
N THR A 164 20.99 4.64 -16.98
CA THR A 164 20.70 3.20 -17.13
C THR A 164 20.86 2.46 -15.80
N GLU A 165 21.95 2.68 -15.07
CA GLU A 165 22.19 2.07 -13.76
C GLU A 165 21.13 2.48 -12.74
N ARG A 166 20.71 3.75 -12.73
CA ARG A 166 19.59 4.23 -11.89
C ARG A 166 18.29 3.49 -12.21
N VAL A 167 17.96 3.33 -13.50
CA VAL A 167 16.78 2.56 -13.92
C VAL A 167 16.88 1.11 -13.44
N ILE A 168 18.03 0.45 -13.62
CA ILE A 168 18.22 -0.95 -13.17
C ILE A 168 18.06 -1.07 -11.65
N ARG A 169 18.65 -0.17 -10.87
CA ARG A 169 18.52 -0.17 -9.40
C ARG A 169 17.07 0.01 -8.95
N LEU A 170 16.35 0.94 -9.58
CA LEU A 170 14.93 1.15 -9.31
C LEU A 170 14.10 -0.07 -9.69
N LEU A 171 14.37 -0.68 -10.85
CA LEU A 171 13.74 -1.91 -11.28
C LEU A 171 13.96 -3.05 -10.27
N LEU A 172 15.19 -3.24 -9.79
CA LEU A 172 15.51 -4.23 -8.76
C LEU A 172 14.78 -3.95 -7.44
N PHE A 173 14.70 -2.68 -7.01
CA PHE A 173 13.88 -2.31 -5.86
C PHE A 173 12.40 -2.64 -6.11
N TRP A 174 11.91 -2.33 -7.32
CA TRP A 174 10.53 -2.58 -7.74
C TRP A 174 10.21 -4.08 -7.86
N GLU A 175 11.17 -5.00 -7.82
CA GLU A 175 10.87 -6.44 -7.67
C GLU A 175 10.28 -6.78 -6.30
N SER A 176 10.49 -5.93 -5.30
CA SER A 176 9.81 -6.05 -4.00
C SER A 176 8.38 -5.50 -4.01
N HIS A 177 7.97 -4.85 -5.11
CA HIS A 177 6.60 -4.41 -5.30
C HIS A 177 5.66 -5.61 -5.38
N VAL A 178 4.59 -5.57 -4.59
CA VAL A 178 3.60 -6.65 -4.57
C VAL A 178 2.24 -6.21 -5.13
N LEU A 179 1.84 -4.98 -4.86
CA LEU A 179 0.48 -4.51 -5.13
C LEU A 179 0.48 -2.98 -5.26
N ASN A 180 -0.40 -2.47 -6.11
CA ASN A 180 -0.83 -1.08 -6.04
C ASN A 180 -2.22 -1.03 -5.43
N VAL A 181 -2.40 -0.17 -4.44
CA VAL A 181 -3.72 0.14 -3.92
C VAL A 181 -4.30 1.25 -4.79
N GLU A 182 -5.49 1.02 -5.32
CA GLU A 182 -6.27 2.01 -6.06
C GLU A 182 -7.52 2.35 -5.24
N THR A 183 -7.70 3.63 -4.92
CA THR A 183 -8.83 4.10 -4.12
C THR A 183 -10.01 4.45 -5.01
N SER A 184 -11.20 4.64 -4.44
CA SER A 184 -12.38 5.06 -5.22
C SER A 184 -12.22 6.46 -5.81
N SER A 185 -11.35 7.29 -5.23
CA SER A 185 -10.94 8.60 -5.77
C SER A 185 -9.98 8.53 -6.96
N GLY A 186 -9.51 7.32 -7.32
CA GLY A 186 -8.53 7.11 -8.40
C GLY A 186 -7.09 7.41 -8.00
N GLU A 187 -6.82 7.70 -6.72
CA GLU A 187 -5.45 7.78 -6.21
C GLU A 187 -4.83 6.38 -6.14
N ARG A 188 -3.54 6.30 -6.43
CA ARG A 188 -2.80 5.04 -6.49
C ARG A 188 -1.50 5.15 -5.73
N TYR A 189 -1.19 4.15 -4.92
CA TYR A 189 0.11 4.05 -4.26
C TYR A 189 0.63 2.62 -4.22
N PRO A 190 1.96 2.41 -4.34
CA PRO A 190 2.57 1.10 -4.30
C PRO A 190 2.77 0.61 -2.86
N ILE A 191 2.62 -0.71 -2.68
CA ILE A 191 3.07 -1.46 -1.50
C ILE A 191 4.27 -2.31 -1.90
N PHE A 192 5.34 -2.21 -1.09
CA PHE A 192 6.54 -3.01 -1.22
C PHE A 192 6.68 -3.94 -0.02
N ILE A 193 7.00 -5.21 -0.26
CA ILE A 193 7.24 -6.22 0.79
C ILE A 193 8.52 -6.98 0.48
N GLY A 194 9.44 -7.00 1.44
CA GLY A 194 10.72 -7.69 1.30
C GLY A 194 11.63 -7.46 2.48
N ASN A 195 12.86 -7.96 2.40
CA ASN A 195 13.86 -7.80 3.45
C ASN A 195 14.83 -6.67 3.13
N ASN A 196 15.22 -5.92 4.16
CA ASN A 196 16.23 -4.87 4.10
C ASN A 196 15.93 -3.77 3.06
N LEU A 197 14.64 -3.51 2.79
CA LEU A 197 14.18 -2.47 1.87
C LEU A 197 14.54 -1.07 2.36
N LEU A 198 14.49 -0.83 3.67
CA LEU A 198 14.74 0.50 4.25
C LEU A 198 16.18 0.97 4.02
N SER A 199 17.13 0.03 3.91
CA SER A 199 18.54 0.33 3.59
C SER A 199 18.73 0.93 2.19
N LYS A 200 17.74 0.78 1.30
CA LYS A 200 17.75 1.22 -0.10
C LYS A 200 16.65 2.23 -0.41
N ILE A 201 15.97 2.77 0.61
CA ILE A 201 14.79 3.61 0.41
C ILE A 201 15.09 4.88 -0.41
N GLY A 202 16.31 5.42 -0.35
CA GLY A 202 16.71 6.60 -1.14
C GLY A 202 16.47 6.42 -2.64
N ILE A 203 16.70 5.21 -3.16
CA ILE A 203 16.43 4.85 -4.55
C ILE A 203 14.94 5.03 -4.88
N LEU A 204 14.06 4.52 -4.02
CA LEU A 204 12.61 4.69 -4.17
C LEU A 204 12.20 6.16 -4.07
N LEU A 205 12.75 6.92 -3.12
CA LEU A 205 12.43 8.34 -2.93
C LEU A 205 12.78 9.19 -4.16
N GLU A 206 13.90 8.88 -4.83
CA GLU A 206 14.23 9.47 -6.13
C GLU A 206 13.21 9.06 -7.20
N GLY A 207 12.89 7.77 -7.28
CA GLY A 207 11.92 7.24 -8.25
C GLY A 207 10.52 7.86 -8.14
N LEU A 208 10.10 8.20 -6.91
CA LEU A 208 8.85 8.87 -6.61
C LEU A 208 8.93 10.41 -6.75
N GLN A 209 10.05 10.95 -7.25
CA GLN A 209 10.34 12.39 -7.35
C GLN A 209 10.22 13.15 -6.01
N LEU A 210 10.47 12.45 -4.89
CA LEU A 210 10.55 13.08 -3.58
C LEU A 210 11.95 13.64 -3.33
N MET A 211 12.99 12.97 -3.82
CA MET A 211 14.37 13.48 -3.82
C MET A 211 14.77 14.07 -5.17
N PRO A 212 15.58 15.16 -5.18
CA PRO A 212 16.11 15.91 -4.04
C PRO A 212 15.17 17.02 -3.53
N SER A 213 13.97 17.13 -4.10
CA SER A 213 13.09 18.31 -3.94
C SER A 213 12.43 18.45 -2.56
N HIS A 214 12.38 17.37 -1.77
CA HIS A 214 11.73 17.35 -0.46
C HIS A 214 12.72 17.20 0.70
N HIS A 215 12.35 17.79 1.83
CA HIS A 215 13.01 17.59 3.12
C HIS A 215 12.31 16.46 3.86
N PHE A 216 13.05 15.55 4.48
CA PHE A 216 12.47 14.40 5.18
C PHE A 216 12.43 14.62 6.69
N LEU A 217 11.37 14.14 7.32
CA LEU A 217 11.24 14.02 8.77
C LEU A 217 10.78 12.62 9.13
N ILE A 218 11.54 11.90 9.96
CA ILE A 218 11.12 10.61 10.49
C ILE A 218 10.26 10.84 11.72
N CYS A 219 9.07 10.23 11.77
CA CYS A 219 8.17 10.24 12.92
C CYS A 219 8.06 8.82 13.49
N SER A 220 8.36 8.64 14.77
CA SER A 220 8.34 7.34 15.46
C SER A 220 7.89 7.51 16.91
N ASP A 221 7.55 6.42 17.60
CA ASP A 221 7.53 6.41 19.07
C ASP A 221 8.92 6.07 19.64
N ASN A 222 9.09 6.31 20.95
CA ASN A 222 10.35 6.06 21.66
C ASN A 222 10.74 4.57 21.73
N THR A 223 9.78 3.65 21.78
CA THR A 223 10.02 2.21 21.89
C THR A 223 10.59 1.68 20.57
N VAL A 224 9.92 1.98 19.45
CA VAL A 224 10.37 1.60 18.10
C VAL A 224 11.70 2.26 17.79
N ALA A 225 11.84 3.57 18.00
CA ALA A 225 13.08 4.28 17.70
C ALA A 225 14.29 3.73 18.49
N LYS A 226 14.06 3.22 19.71
CA LYS A 226 15.09 2.57 20.52
C LYS A 226 15.40 1.15 20.02
N ALA A 227 14.37 0.32 19.83
CA ALA A 227 14.52 -1.07 19.38
C ALA A 227 15.14 -1.18 17.97
N GLN A 228 14.85 -0.20 17.12
CA GLN A 228 15.26 -0.15 15.71
C GLN A 228 16.28 0.97 15.44
N ASN A 229 17.13 1.29 16.42
CA ASN A 229 18.06 2.42 16.29
C ASN A 229 18.98 2.32 15.06
N GLN A 230 19.45 1.11 14.71
CA GLN A 230 20.27 0.91 13.51
C GLN A 230 19.51 1.24 12.23
N THR A 231 18.26 0.77 12.12
CA THR A 231 17.36 1.07 11.00
C THR A 231 17.06 2.56 10.92
N VAL A 232 16.86 3.25 12.05
CA VAL A 232 16.69 4.71 12.09
C VAL A 232 17.94 5.42 11.55
N VAL A 233 19.15 4.99 11.93
CA VAL A 233 20.40 5.55 11.39
C VAL A 233 20.50 5.32 9.88
N GLN A 234 20.18 4.12 9.39
CA GLN A 234 20.18 3.82 7.96
C GLN A 234 19.17 4.69 7.20
N LEU A 235 17.94 4.82 7.70
CA LEU A 235 16.92 5.69 7.13
C LEU A 235 17.44 7.12 6.99
N ARG A 236 18.00 7.69 8.07
CA ARG A 236 18.59 9.04 8.04
C ARG A 236 19.67 9.19 6.99
N ASN A 237 20.54 8.19 6.82
CA ASN A 237 21.58 8.22 5.81
C ASN A 237 21.01 8.23 4.38
N GLN A 238 19.89 7.54 4.16
CA GLN A 238 19.19 7.48 2.87
C GLN A 238 18.31 8.71 2.60
N THR A 239 18.10 9.58 3.58
CA THR A 239 17.14 10.71 3.52
C THR A 239 17.79 12.05 3.86
N ALA A 240 19.03 12.24 3.39
CA ALA A 240 19.81 13.47 3.58
C ALA A 240 19.95 13.90 5.06
N GLN A 241 20.27 12.94 5.93
CA GLN A 241 20.44 13.15 7.38
C GLN A 241 19.19 13.69 8.07
N SER A 242 18.00 13.24 7.64
CA SER A 242 16.71 13.69 8.18
C SER A 242 16.66 13.71 9.71
N LEU A 243 15.93 14.68 10.25
CA LEU A 243 15.64 14.73 11.67
C LEU A 243 14.65 13.63 12.07
N VAL A 244 14.62 13.32 13.37
CA VAL A 244 13.70 12.33 13.95
C VAL A 244 12.87 13.00 15.02
N PHE A 245 11.56 13.04 14.84
CA PHE A 245 10.59 13.36 15.89
C PHE A 245 10.15 12.07 16.59
N LYS A 246 10.12 12.11 17.92
CA LYS A 246 9.69 10.98 18.75
C LYS A 246 8.68 11.41 19.80
N PHE A 247 7.70 10.55 20.06
CA PHE A 247 6.73 10.72 21.15
C PHE A 247 6.65 9.46 22.01
N ARG A 248 5.95 9.53 23.14
CA ARG A 248 5.78 8.38 24.05
C ARG A 248 4.92 7.31 23.38
N ALA A 249 5.34 6.05 23.46
CA ALA A 249 4.63 4.92 22.87
C ALA A 249 3.28 4.63 23.56
N GLY A 250 2.38 3.95 22.85
CA GLY A 250 1.09 3.44 23.35
C GLY A 250 -0.13 4.23 22.87
N GLU A 251 -1.27 3.54 22.79
CA GLU A 251 -2.55 4.06 22.28
C GLU A 251 -3.04 5.33 23.02
N ILE A 252 -2.75 5.44 24.32
CA ILE A 252 -3.09 6.64 25.11
C ILE A 252 -2.43 7.93 24.58
N ASN A 253 -1.31 7.81 23.87
CA ASN A 253 -0.59 8.94 23.27
C ASN A 253 -1.03 9.21 21.83
N LYS A 254 -1.99 8.45 21.29
CA LYS A 254 -2.62 8.71 19.99
C LYS A 254 -3.65 9.83 20.11
N ASN A 255 -3.22 11.04 20.43
CA ASN A 255 -4.11 12.15 20.78
C ASN A 255 -3.61 13.50 20.25
N PHE A 256 -4.40 14.56 20.42
CA PHE A 256 -4.06 15.91 19.96
C PHE A 256 -2.81 16.52 20.61
N ASN A 257 -2.43 16.11 21.83
CA ASN A 257 -1.22 16.62 22.46
C ASN A 257 0.02 16.13 21.71
N SER A 258 0.14 14.83 21.46
CA SER A 258 1.26 14.28 20.67
C SER A 258 1.26 14.80 19.23
N LEU A 259 0.08 14.98 18.63
CA LEU A 259 -0.05 15.61 17.32
C LEU A 259 0.43 17.08 17.32
N ASN A 260 0.06 17.86 18.33
CA ASN A 260 0.51 19.25 18.46
C ASN A 260 2.02 19.36 18.74
N GLN A 261 2.61 18.37 19.42
CA GLN A 261 4.06 18.27 19.57
C GLN A 261 4.77 18.07 18.22
N LEU A 262 4.21 17.24 17.34
CA LEU A 262 4.71 17.07 15.97
C LEU A 262 4.64 18.39 15.19
N TYR A 263 3.50 19.09 15.22
CA TYR A 263 3.38 20.41 14.56
C TYR A 263 4.36 21.43 15.12
N THR A 264 4.48 21.51 16.44
CA THR A 264 5.42 22.42 17.11
C THR A 264 6.86 22.11 16.69
N PHE A 265 7.23 20.82 16.62
CA PHE A 265 8.54 20.40 16.16
C PHE A 265 8.82 20.86 14.73
N MET A 266 7.84 20.70 13.84
CA MET A 266 7.93 21.05 12.42
C MET A 266 8.00 22.57 12.20
N LEU A 267 7.09 23.33 12.82
CA LEU A 267 7.02 24.80 12.70
C LEU A 267 8.28 25.48 13.22
N ARG A 268 8.79 25.07 14.39
CA ARG A 268 10.02 25.63 14.98
C ARG A 268 11.28 25.37 14.15
N ARG A 269 11.22 24.43 13.20
CA ARG A 269 12.33 24.05 12.31
C ARG A 269 12.07 24.43 10.86
N HIS A 270 11.04 25.24 10.61
CA HIS A 270 10.70 25.76 9.28
C HIS A 270 10.49 24.66 8.22
N PHE A 271 9.96 23.51 8.61
CA PHE A 271 9.48 22.54 7.63
C PHE A 271 8.39 23.19 6.76
N SER A 272 8.45 22.95 5.44
CA SER A 272 7.57 23.59 4.46
C SER A 272 6.61 22.58 3.83
N ARG A 273 5.80 23.00 2.84
CA ARG A 273 5.00 22.06 2.02
C ARG A 273 5.84 21.05 1.25
N LYS A 274 7.13 21.33 1.04
CA LYS A 274 8.10 20.39 0.45
C LYS A 274 8.66 19.40 1.48
N THR A 275 7.96 19.17 2.59
CA THR A 275 8.35 18.16 3.56
C THR A 275 7.73 16.83 3.18
N CYS A 276 8.47 15.73 3.26
CA CYS A 276 7.92 14.39 3.24
C CYS A 276 8.05 13.75 4.62
N LEU A 277 6.92 13.38 5.23
CA LEU A 277 6.92 12.72 6.53
C LEU A 277 7.11 11.20 6.35
N LEU A 278 8.14 10.65 6.97
CA LEU A 278 8.41 9.22 6.99
C LEU A 278 7.90 8.64 8.30
N GLN A 279 6.74 8.00 8.26
CA GLN A 279 6.19 7.32 9.43
C GLN A 279 6.95 6.02 9.64
N PHE A 280 7.55 5.83 10.81
CA PHE A 280 8.29 4.62 11.18
C PHE A 280 7.77 4.08 12.51
N GLY A 281 6.92 3.04 12.47
CA GLY A 281 6.24 2.54 13.66
C GLY A 281 5.03 1.64 13.36
N GLY A 282 4.32 1.24 14.41
CA GLY A 282 3.04 0.54 14.29
C GLY A 282 1.87 1.48 13.94
N GLY A 283 0.64 0.96 14.00
CA GLY A 283 -0.58 1.70 13.60
C GLY A 283 -0.82 3.01 14.36
N VAL A 284 -0.41 3.10 15.63
CA VAL A 284 -0.49 4.34 16.42
C VAL A 284 0.30 5.47 15.79
N VAL A 285 1.56 5.19 15.43
CA VAL A 285 2.43 6.15 14.76
C VAL A 285 1.90 6.39 13.34
N GLY A 286 1.44 5.33 12.66
CA GLY A 286 0.76 5.35 11.35
C GLY A 286 -0.29 6.45 11.26
N ASP A 287 -1.30 6.32 12.09
CA ASP A 287 -2.47 7.19 12.09
C ASP A 287 -2.13 8.62 12.55
N MET A 288 -1.33 8.78 13.60
CA MET A 288 -0.95 10.10 14.10
C MET A 288 -0.08 10.86 13.09
N ALA A 289 0.94 10.21 12.52
CA ALA A 289 1.82 10.82 11.53
C ALA A 289 1.05 11.11 10.22
N GLY A 290 0.21 10.17 9.77
CA GLY A 290 -0.62 10.35 8.59
C GLY A 290 -1.61 11.50 8.74
N PHE A 291 -2.28 11.64 9.89
CA PHE A 291 -3.19 12.77 10.13
C PHE A 291 -2.43 14.09 10.28
N GLY A 292 -1.22 14.03 10.86
CA GLY A 292 -0.29 15.15 10.88
C GLY A 292 0.10 15.61 9.48
N ALA A 293 0.43 14.67 8.59
CA ALA A 293 0.75 14.96 7.19
C ALA A 293 -0.46 15.53 6.42
N ALA A 294 -1.66 15.00 6.67
CA ALA A 294 -2.89 15.45 6.02
C ALA A 294 -3.23 16.92 6.32
N THR A 295 -2.90 17.38 7.52
CA THR A 295 -3.35 18.70 8.01
C THR A 295 -2.23 19.74 8.10
N TYR A 296 -0.97 19.32 8.22
CA TYR A 296 0.17 20.24 8.22
C TYR A 296 0.26 21.00 6.90
N GLN A 297 0.15 22.33 6.96
CA GLN A 297 0.08 23.22 5.79
C GLN A 297 -0.98 22.79 4.73
N ARG A 298 -2.06 22.13 5.19
CA ARG A 298 -3.15 21.57 4.37
C ARG A 298 -2.77 20.36 3.50
N GLY A 299 -1.72 19.64 3.88
CA GLY A 299 -1.30 18.42 3.20
C GLY A 299 0.17 18.48 2.81
N ILE A 300 0.93 17.48 3.26
CA ILE A 300 2.29 17.18 2.81
C ILE A 300 2.42 15.70 2.48
N PRO A 301 3.26 15.29 1.52
CA PRO A 301 3.45 13.88 1.22
C PRO A 301 3.94 13.10 2.45
N PHE A 302 3.52 11.86 2.58
CA PHE A 302 4.04 10.95 3.59
C PHE A 302 4.21 9.53 3.05
N ILE A 303 5.08 8.77 3.70
CA ILE A 303 5.35 7.37 3.41
C ILE A 303 5.17 6.57 4.69
N GLN A 304 4.53 5.40 4.59
CA GLN A 304 4.41 4.49 5.72
C GLN A 304 5.50 3.42 5.71
N LEU A 305 6.18 3.28 6.84
CA LEU A 305 7.19 2.26 7.12
C LEU A 305 6.68 1.44 8.32
N PRO A 306 5.63 0.61 8.13
CA PRO A 306 5.01 -0.15 9.21
C PRO A 306 6.00 -1.10 9.87
N THR A 307 6.05 -1.11 11.21
CA THR A 307 6.98 -1.97 11.98
C THR A 307 6.31 -3.07 12.80
N THR A 308 4.99 -3.16 12.77
CA THR A 308 4.23 -4.26 13.37
C THR A 308 3.58 -5.09 12.28
N LEU A 309 3.41 -6.39 12.51
CA LEU A 309 2.70 -7.24 11.54
C LEU A 309 1.28 -6.73 11.30
N LEU A 310 0.61 -6.29 12.37
CA LEU A 310 -0.72 -5.67 12.32
C LEU A 310 -0.76 -4.46 11.37
N SER A 311 0.19 -3.53 11.49
CA SER A 311 0.18 -2.35 10.62
C SER A 311 0.54 -2.69 9.17
N MET A 312 1.36 -3.72 8.93
CA MET A 312 1.69 -4.19 7.58
C MET A 312 0.48 -4.77 6.84
N VAL A 313 -0.46 -5.43 7.54
CA VAL A 313 -1.60 -6.14 6.92
C VAL A 313 -2.94 -5.42 7.04
N ASP A 314 -3.01 -4.40 7.89
CA ASP A 314 -4.23 -3.68 8.15
C ASP A 314 -4.00 -2.17 8.08
N SER A 315 -3.56 -1.50 9.16
CA SER A 315 -3.64 -0.03 9.26
C SER A 315 -2.90 0.77 8.17
N SER A 316 -1.90 0.19 7.50
CA SER A 316 -1.19 0.87 6.41
C SER A 316 -1.92 0.89 5.08
N VAL A 317 -3.03 0.15 4.96
CA VAL A 317 -3.84 0.05 3.75
C VAL A 317 -5.18 0.77 3.94
N GLY A 318 -5.52 1.68 3.02
CA GLY A 318 -6.82 2.34 2.96
C GLY A 318 -6.90 3.77 3.48
N GLY A 319 -5.77 4.40 3.83
CA GLY A 319 -5.67 5.86 4.03
C GLY A 319 -6.45 6.46 5.21
N LYS A 320 -7.07 5.65 6.07
CA LYS A 320 -7.70 6.13 7.30
C LYS A 320 -6.62 6.52 8.31
N VAL A 321 -6.55 7.80 8.65
CA VAL A 321 -5.58 8.33 9.61
C VAL A 321 -6.31 9.17 10.65
N ALA A 322 -6.01 9.00 11.93
CA ALA A 322 -6.80 9.59 13.01
C ALA A 322 -6.04 9.77 14.32
N VAL A 323 -6.63 10.54 15.21
CA VAL A 323 -6.29 10.56 16.65
C VAL A 323 -7.54 10.29 17.48
N ASN A 324 -7.31 9.84 18.72
CA ASN A 324 -8.37 9.59 19.68
C ASN A 324 -8.75 10.89 20.41
N HIS A 325 -10.03 10.96 20.78
CA HIS A 325 -10.56 11.91 21.75
C HIS A 325 -10.92 11.13 23.03
N PRO A 326 -10.91 11.74 24.24
CA PRO A 326 -11.36 11.05 25.46
C PRO A 326 -12.74 10.40 25.35
N GLU A 327 -13.63 11.01 24.55
CA GLU A 327 -14.99 10.52 24.29
C GLU A 327 -15.08 9.48 23.16
N GLY A 328 -13.99 9.15 22.46
CA GLY A 328 -14.06 8.18 21.37
C GLY A 328 -12.76 7.91 20.62
N LYS A 329 -12.55 6.65 20.27
CA LYS A 329 -11.42 6.16 19.48
C LYS A 329 -11.59 6.50 18.00
N ASN A 330 -10.54 7.00 17.36
CA ASN A 330 -10.49 7.34 15.93
C ASN A 330 -11.58 8.29 15.41
N MET A 331 -12.25 9.04 16.30
CA MET A 331 -13.39 9.90 15.92
C MET A 331 -12.97 11.15 15.12
N ILE A 332 -11.69 11.52 15.15
CA ILE A 332 -11.18 12.72 14.47
C ILE A 332 -9.98 12.35 13.63
N GLY A 333 -10.09 12.54 12.32
CA GLY A 333 -9.10 12.09 11.35
C GLY A 333 -9.35 12.60 9.94
N ALA A 334 -8.67 11.98 8.98
CA ALA A 334 -8.80 12.24 7.55
C ALA A 334 -8.68 10.93 6.74
N PHE A 335 -9.17 10.95 5.51
CA PHE A 335 -8.77 10.00 4.48
C PHE A 335 -7.60 10.62 3.71
N TYR A 336 -6.39 10.10 3.92
CA TYR A 336 -5.16 10.65 3.34
C TYR A 336 -4.19 9.54 2.93
N GLN A 337 -3.93 9.42 1.63
CA GLN A 337 -3.16 8.32 1.07
C GLN A 337 -1.65 8.56 1.14
N PRO A 338 -0.85 7.55 1.51
CA PRO A 338 0.60 7.66 1.45
C PRO A 338 1.09 7.66 0.00
N LYS A 339 2.33 8.14 -0.22
CA LYS A 339 3.02 8.00 -1.50
C LYS A 339 3.55 6.58 -1.74
N ALA A 340 3.79 5.83 -0.68
CA ALA A 340 4.14 4.42 -0.70
C ALA A 340 3.99 3.79 0.70
N VAL A 341 3.84 2.47 0.74
CA VAL A 341 3.97 1.66 1.96
C VAL A 341 5.14 0.68 1.77
N ILE A 342 6.06 0.64 2.72
CA ILE A 342 7.25 -0.24 2.68
C ILE A 342 7.26 -1.16 3.89
N CYS A 343 6.82 -2.40 3.67
CA CYS A 343 6.85 -3.48 4.65
C CYS A 343 8.21 -4.19 4.60
N ASP A 344 9.18 -3.64 5.33
CA ASP A 344 10.48 -4.29 5.50
C ASP A 344 10.40 -5.37 6.58
N LEU A 345 10.46 -6.63 6.18
CA LEU A 345 10.29 -7.79 7.06
C LEU A 345 11.39 -7.90 8.13
N SER A 346 12.55 -7.30 7.90
CA SER A 346 13.68 -7.34 8.85
C SER A 346 13.33 -6.71 10.20
N VAL A 347 12.41 -5.74 10.24
CA VAL A 347 12.01 -5.05 11.47
C VAL A 347 11.18 -5.94 12.40
N LEU A 348 10.55 -7.00 11.87
CA LEU A 348 9.73 -7.93 12.67
C LEU A 348 10.58 -8.81 13.60
N SER A 349 11.90 -8.86 13.39
CA SER A 349 12.85 -9.57 14.26
C SER A 349 12.83 -9.03 15.69
N THR A 350 12.63 -7.72 15.88
CA THR A 350 12.54 -7.10 17.21
C THR A 350 11.11 -6.97 17.75
N LEU A 351 10.11 -7.41 16.98
CA LEU A 351 8.71 -7.28 17.38
C LEU A 351 8.40 -8.31 18.49
N PRO A 352 7.87 -7.87 19.64
CA PRO A 352 7.46 -8.78 20.71
C PRO A 352 6.48 -9.83 20.20
N HIS A 353 6.57 -11.06 20.71
CA HIS A 353 5.77 -12.17 20.23
C HIS A 353 4.25 -11.90 20.30
N GLN A 354 3.77 -11.29 21.39
CA GLN A 354 2.35 -10.94 21.53
C GLN A 354 1.87 -9.93 20.47
N GLU A 355 2.71 -8.97 20.06
CA GLU A 355 2.38 -8.02 19.00
C GLU A 355 2.42 -8.68 17.61
N PHE A 356 3.27 -9.69 17.43
CA PHE A 356 3.27 -10.53 16.24
C PHE A 356 1.97 -11.36 16.15
N LEU A 357 1.54 -12.01 17.25
CA LEU A 357 0.25 -12.69 17.33
C LEU A 357 -0.92 -11.74 17.06
N ALA A 358 -0.89 -10.52 17.60
CA ALA A 358 -1.93 -9.54 17.33
C ALA A 358 -2.11 -9.25 15.83
N GLY A 359 -1.02 -9.19 15.06
CA GLY A 359 -1.10 -9.09 13.59
C GLY A 359 -1.60 -10.37 12.92
N LEU A 360 -1.19 -11.55 13.42
CA LEU A 360 -1.65 -12.84 12.88
C LEU A 360 -3.16 -13.05 13.04
N ALA A 361 -3.78 -12.51 14.08
CA ALA A 361 -5.23 -12.61 14.26
C ALA A 361 -5.98 -11.99 13.07
N GLU A 362 -5.55 -10.83 12.59
CA GLU A 362 -6.12 -10.19 11.40
C GLU A 362 -5.84 -10.98 10.12
N ILE A 363 -4.68 -11.61 10.02
CA ILE A 363 -4.33 -12.46 8.87
C ILE A 363 -5.25 -13.69 8.81
N ILE A 364 -5.45 -14.37 9.94
CA ILE A 364 -6.38 -15.50 10.05
C ILE A 364 -7.81 -15.06 9.73
N LYS A 365 -8.21 -13.88 10.22
CA LYS A 365 -9.51 -13.28 9.93
C LYS A 365 -9.76 -13.19 8.42
N TYR A 366 -8.81 -12.71 7.62
CA TYR A 366 -8.95 -12.65 6.15
C TYR A 366 -9.25 -14.02 5.53
N GLY A 367 -8.59 -15.08 6.01
CA GLY A 367 -8.86 -16.44 5.55
C GLY A 367 -10.29 -16.91 5.86
N VAL A 368 -10.77 -16.62 7.08
CA VAL A 368 -12.15 -17.00 7.48
C VAL A 368 -13.21 -16.20 6.71
N ILE A 369 -12.99 -14.90 6.48
CA ILE A 369 -14.04 -14.03 5.92
C ILE A 369 -14.10 -13.99 4.39
N TYR A 370 -12.99 -14.27 3.70
CA TYR A 370 -12.85 -13.98 2.28
C TYR A 370 -12.18 -15.08 1.46
N ASP A 371 -11.17 -15.78 2.02
CA ASP A 371 -10.33 -16.68 1.22
C ASP A 371 -10.00 -18.00 1.93
N ALA A 372 -10.72 -19.05 1.56
CA ALA A 372 -10.51 -20.39 2.12
C ALA A 372 -9.13 -20.98 1.76
N ALA A 373 -8.63 -20.75 0.55
CA ALA A 373 -7.32 -21.25 0.15
C ALA A 373 -6.20 -20.54 0.93
N PHE A 374 -6.39 -19.25 1.26
CA PHE A 374 -5.48 -18.54 2.14
C PHE A 374 -5.52 -19.07 3.58
N PHE A 375 -6.70 -19.44 4.09
CA PHE A 375 -6.81 -20.12 5.37
C PHE A 375 -6.05 -21.47 5.37
N ASP A 376 -6.25 -22.30 4.35
CA ASP A 376 -5.55 -23.58 4.18
C ASP A 376 -4.03 -23.38 4.15
N PHE A 377 -3.56 -22.34 3.45
CA PHE A 377 -2.14 -21.97 3.40
C PHE A 377 -1.59 -21.61 4.78
N ILE A 378 -2.35 -20.88 5.60
CA ILE A 378 -1.94 -20.54 6.98
C ILE A 378 -1.83 -21.81 7.83
N GLU A 379 -2.81 -22.72 7.73
CA GLU A 379 -2.80 -23.99 8.48
C GLU A 379 -1.61 -24.88 8.14
N SER A 380 -1.20 -24.90 6.87
CA SER A 380 -0.08 -25.73 6.40
C SER A 380 1.30 -25.14 6.70
N HIS A 381 1.39 -23.87 7.10
CA HIS A 381 2.67 -23.16 7.31
C HIS A 381 2.86 -22.62 8.74
N VAL A 382 2.10 -23.09 9.72
CA VAL A 382 2.17 -22.60 11.12
C VAL A 382 3.61 -22.49 11.64
N ASP A 383 4.42 -23.55 11.48
CA ASP A 383 5.80 -23.56 11.99
C ASP A 383 6.68 -22.52 11.30
N SER A 384 6.59 -22.40 9.96
CA SER A 384 7.32 -21.39 9.19
C SER A 384 6.90 -19.97 9.58
N ILE A 385 5.61 -19.76 9.88
CA ILE A 385 5.07 -18.47 10.32
C ILE A 385 5.58 -18.11 11.71
N LEU A 386 5.53 -19.03 12.67
CA LEU A 386 6.03 -18.82 14.03
C LEU A 386 7.54 -18.57 14.05
N ASN A 387 8.28 -19.22 13.14
CA ASN A 387 9.71 -18.98 12.92
C ASN A 387 10.01 -17.72 12.10
N LYS A 388 8.98 -16.96 11.70
CA LYS A 388 9.09 -15.71 10.93
C LYS A 388 9.85 -15.90 9.60
N ASP A 389 9.63 -17.02 8.90
CA ASP A 389 10.20 -17.26 7.58
C ASP A 389 9.86 -16.10 6.62
N PRO A 390 10.85 -15.38 6.06
CA PRO A 390 10.56 -14.20 5.28
C PRO A 390 9.81 -14.45 3.97
N ALA A 391 9.96 -15.63 3.36
CA ALA A 391 9.23 -15.98 2.14
C ALA A 391 7.75 -16.25 2.43
N ILE A 392 7.46 -16.89 3.57
CA ILE A 392 6.08 -17.12 4.02
C ILE A 392 5.44 -15.83 4.51
N LEU A 393 6.14 -15.03 5.32
CA LEU A 393 5.64 -13.73 5.77
C LEU A 393 5.33 -12.79 4.59
N LYS A 394 6.18 -12.78 3.55
CA LYS A 394 5.91 -12.00 2.33
C LYS A 394 4.57 -12.41 1.70
N GLN A 395 4.30 -13.71 1.56
CA GLN A 395 3.05 -14.20 1.00
C GLN A 395 1.84 -13.85 1.87
N LEU A 396 1.96 -14.00 3.20
CA LEU A 396 0.89 -13.64 4.13
C LEU A 396 0.52 -12.15 4.07
N ILE A 397 1.52 -11.28 4.13
CA ILE A 397 1.30 -9.84 4.12
C ILE A 397 0.78 -9.41 2.74
N GLN A 398 1.33 -9.95 1.66
CA GLN A 398 0.85 -9.68 0.31
C GLN A 398 -0.64 -10.02 0.17
N ARG A 399 -1.03 -11.26 0.51
CA ARG A 399 -2.42 -11.69 0.33
C ARG A 399 -3.38 -10.91 1.22
N SER A 400 -2.96 -10.58 2.43
CA SER A 400 -3.75 -9.73 3.33
C SER A 400 -3.98 -8.32 2.76
N CYS A 401 -2.94 -7.71 2.20
CA CYS A 401 -3.04 -6.41 1.54
C CYS A 401 -3.92 -6.47 0.28
N GLU A 402 -3.85 -7.54 -0.51
CA GLU A 402 -4.72 -7.76 -1.68
C GLU A 402 -6.19 -7.82 -1.27
N ILE A 403 -6.52 -8.68 -0.29
CA ILE A 403 -7.89 -8.83 0.23
C ILE A 403 -8.39 -7.49 0.77
N LYS A 404 -7.59 -6.79 1.58
CA LYS A 404 -7.99 -5.51 2.14
C LYS A 404 -8.17 -4.44 1.06
N ALA A 405 -7.27 -4.36 0.09
CA ALA A 405 -7.39 -3.40 -1.02
C ALA A 405 -8.64 -3.66 -1.86
N GLU A 406 -8.98 -4.93 -2.13
CA GLU A 406 -10.18 -5.32 -2.86
C GLU A 406 -11.45 -4.94 -2.09
N VAL A 407 -11.53 -5.30 -0.80
CA VAL A 407 -12.68 -4.96 0.05
C VAL A 407 -12.85 -3.44 0.20
N VAL A 408 -11.76 -2.70 0.37
CA VAL A 408 -11.78 -1.22 0.45
C VAL A 408 -12.12 -0.58 -0.89
N GLY A 409 -11.62 -1.12 -2.00
CA GLY A 409 -11.93 -0.63 -3.35
C GLY A 409 -13.40 -0.81 -3.71
N ILE A 410 -14.03 -1.89 -3.25
CA ILE A 410 -15.47 -2.14 -3.43
C ILE A 410 -16.31 -1.22 -2.52
N ASP A 411 -15.90 -1.00 -1.27
CA ASP A 411 -16.67 -0.24 -0.28
C ASP A 411 -15.77 0.63 0.62
N GLU A 412 -15.32 1.77 0.09
CA GLU A 412 -14.41 2.66 0.82
C GLU A 412 -15.06 3.31 2.06
N LYS A 413 -16.37 3.58 1.99
CA LYS A 413 -17.11 4.33 3.02
C LYS A 413 -17.84 3.46 4.06
N GLU A 414 -17.63 2.14 4.03
CA GLU A 414 -18.17 1.18 5.01
C GLU A 414 -19.72 1.09 5.02
N THR A 415 -20.36 1.15 3.85
CA THR A 415 -21.82 1.05 3.73
C THR A 415 -22.32 -0.35 3.34
N GLY A 416 -21.43 -1.30 3.02
CA GLY A 416 -21.76 -2.62 2.49
C GLY A 416 -20.72 -3.68 2.84
N LEU A 417 -19.99 -4.17 1.83
CA LEU A 417 -19.07 -5.32 1.94
C LEU A 417 -18.02 -5.13 3.04
N ARG A 418 -17.51 -3.92 3.25
CA ARG A 418 -16.40 -3.68 4.19
C ARG A 418 -16.75 -4.03 5.63
N ALA A 419 -18.04 -4.13 5.96
CA ALA A 419 -18.50 -4.63 7.26
C ALA A 419 -17.95 -6.03 7.60
N ILE A 420 -17.62 -6.88 6.61
CA ILE A 420 -17.06 -8.22 6.87
C ILE A 420 -15.73 -8.18 7.64
N LEU A 421 -14.98 -7.08 7.53
CA LEU A 421 -13.72 -6.89 8.26
C LEU A 421 -13.93 -6.84 9.78
N ASN A 422 -15.17 -6.64 10.24
CA ASN A 422 -15.51 -6.64 11.66
C ASN A 422 -15.78 -8.04 12.24
N TYR A 423 -15.46 -9.13 11.51
CA TYR A 423 -15.49 -10.47 12.09
C TYR A 423 -14.62 -10.54 13.35
N GLY A 424 -15.18 -11.12 14.42
CA GLY A 424 -14.58 -11.15 15.75
C GLY A 424 -14.58 -9.81 16.52
N HIS A 425 -14.78 -8.66 15.87
CA HIS A 425 -14.60 -7.34 16.50
C HIS A 425 -15.73 -6.98 17.48
N THR A 426 -16.99 -7.36 17.21
CA THR A 426 -18.10 -7.10 18.15
C THR A 426 -17.82 -7.67 19.54
N PHE A 427 -17.30 -8.90 19.59
CA PHE A 427 -16.94 -9.58 20.83
C PHE A 427 -15.55 -9.13 21.35
N GLY A 428 -14.59 -8.93 20.45
CA GLY A 428 -13.25 -8.44 20.78
C GLY A 428 -13.28 -7.08 21.46
N HIS A 429 -14.03 -6.11 20.94
CA HIS A 429 -14.20 -4.79 21.55
C HIS A 429 -14.84 -4.87 22.94
N ALA A 430 -15.78 -5.80 23.15
CA ALA A 430 -16.34 -6.04 24.47
C ALA A 430 -15.27 -6.55 25.45
N ILE A 431 -14.41 -7.48 25.03
CA ILE A 431 -13.27 -7.98 25.82
C ILE A 431 -12.26 -6.86 26.11
N GLU A 432 -11.92 -6.03 25.12
CA GLU A 432 -11.04 -4.87 25.33
C GLU A 432 -11.61 -3.91 26.39
N LYS A 433 -12.92 -3.60 26.30
CA LYS A 433 -13.62 -2.75 27.28
C LYS A 433 -13.64 -3.36 28.68
N LEU A 434 -13.94 -4.66 28.80
CA LEU A 434 -13.97 -5.37 30.08
C LEU A 434 -12.60 -5.49 30.74
N THR A 435 -11.53 -5.37 29.96
CA THR A 435 -10.15 -5.44 30.46
C THR A 435 -9.50 -4.07 30.60
N ASP A 436 -10.28 -2.98 30.50
CA ASP A 436 -9.81 -1.58 30.48
C ASP A 436 -8.68 -1.34 29.46
N TYR A 437 -8.63 -2.10 28.36
CA TYR A 437 -7.55 -2.06 27.36
C TYR A 437 -6.15 -2.34 27.93
N LYS A 438 -6.06 -3.04 29.08
CA LYS A 438 -4.81 -3.32 29.80
C LYS A 438 -4.33 -4.77 29.67
N LYS A 439 -5.25 -5.73 29.52
CA LYS A 439 -4.91 -7.17 29.56
C LYS A 439 -4.54 -7.73 28.19
N PHE A 440 -5.31 -7.40 27.17
CA PHE A 440 -5.13 -7.93 25.82
C PHE A 440 -4.89 -6.80 24.84
N SER A 441 -3.93 -6.99 23.93
CA SER A 441 -3.83 -6.18 22.74
C SER A 441 -5.00 -6.47 21.80
N HIS A 442 -5.27 -5.55 20.88
CA HIS A 442 -6.43 -5.59 19.99
C HIS A 442 -6.60 -6.94 19.27
N GLY A 443 -5.56 -7.41 18.56
CA GLY A 443 -5.63 -8.68 17.83
C GLY A 443 -5.82 -9.91 18.73
N ILE A 444 -5.32 -9.88 19.97
CA ILE A 444 -5.57 -10.95 20.94
C ILE A 444 -7.05 -10.97 21.34
N ALA A 445 -7.65 -9.82 21.61
CA ALA A 445 -9.08 -9.73 21.90
C ALA A 445 -9.94 -10.15 20.69
N VAL A 446 -9.54 -9.75 19.47
CA VAL A 446 -10.19 -10.19 18.22
C VAL A 446 -10.11 -11.71 18.06
N SER A 447 -8.99 -12.36 18.42
CA SER A 447 -8.86 -13.82 18.35
C SER A 447 -9.87 -14.56 19.25
N LEU A 448 -10.09 -14.08 20.48
CA LEU A 448 -11.12 -14.58 21.37
C LEU A 448 -12.52 -14.29 20.80
N GLY A 449 -12.71 -13.09 20.24
CA GLY A 449 -13.96 -12.72 19.60
C GLY A 449 -14.32 -13.57 18.38
N MET A 450 -13.33 -14.03 17.61
CA MET A 450 -13.53 -14.97 16.50
C MET A 450 -14.01 -16.34 17.02
N ARG A 451 -13.52 -16.83 18.17
CA ARG A 451 -14.01 -18.07 18.79
C ARG A 451 -15.48 -17.94 19.16
N VAL A 452 -15.86 -16.83 19.81
CA VAL A 452 -17.26 -16.56 20.17
C VAL A 452 -18.14 -16.45 18.93
N ALA A 453 -17.73 -15.69 17.91
CA ALA A 453 -18.49 -15.53 16.67
C ALA A 453 -18.65 -16.85 15.88
N GLY A 454 -17.60 -17.67 15.86
CA GLY A 454 -17.65 -19.02 15.33
C GLY A 454 -18.65 -19.90 16.08
N ARG A 455 -18.63 -19.85 17.42
CA ARG A 455 -19.57 -20.59 18.25
C ARG A 455 -21.02 -20.17 18.02
N VAL A 456 -21.29 -18.87 17.90
CA VAL A 456 -22.63 -18.36 17.54
C VAL A 456 -23.10 -18.97 16.22
N SER A 457 -22.22 -19.03 15.22
CA SER A 457 -22.54 -19.58 13.90
C SER A 457 -22.87 -21.07 13.96
N SER A 458 -22.16 -21.84 14.79
CA SER A 458 -22.47 -23.25 15.02
C SER A 458 -23.79 -23.47 15.74
N LEU A 459 -24.09 -22.66 16.76
CA LEU A 459 -25.37 -22.73 17.48
C LEU A 459 -26.57 -22.39 16.59
N LEU A 460 -26.36 -21.51 15.61
CA LEU A 460 -27.33 -21.16 14.57
C LEU A 460 -27.32 -22.12 13.37
N GLN A 461 -26.46 -23.14 13.36
CA GLN A 461 -26.28 -24.08 12.25
C GLN A 461 -25.93 -23.39 10.92
N LEU A 462 -25.23 -22.25 10.97
CA LEU A 462 -24.82 -21.49 9.80
C LEU A 462 -23.58 -22.04 9.11
N TRP A 463 -22.72 -22.75 9.84
CA TRP A 463 -21.49 -23.34 9.30
C TRP A 463 -21.19 -24.71 9.91
N ASN A 464 -20.31 -25.46 9.27
CA ASN A 464 -19.95 -26.82 9.70
C ASN A 464 -19.20 -26.78 11.06
N PRO A 465 -19.56 -27.60 12.06
CA PRO A 465 -18.75 -27.77 13.28
C PRO A 465 -17.26 -28.05 13.04
N ASP A 466 -16.90 -28.70 11.93
CA ASP A 466 -15.51 -28.90 11.53
C ASP A 466 -14.79 -27.58 11.20
N ASP A 467 -15.48 -26.59 10.62
CA ASP A 467 -14.92 -25.27 10.34
C ASP A 467 -14.67 -24.48 11.64
N GLU A 468 -15.59 -24.56 12.62
CA GLU A 468 -15.38 -24.00 13.97
C GLU A 468 -14.14 -24.62 14.63
N LYS A 469 -14.01 -25.94 14.52
CA LYS A 469 -12.88 -26.69 15.06
C LYS A 469 -11.58 -26.28 14.38
N ARG A 470 -11.53 -26.20 13.05
CA ARG A 470 -10.34 -25.77 12.29
C ARG A 470 -9.87 -24.37 12.70
N GLN A 471 -10.78 -23.39 12.77
CA GLN A 471 -10.44 -22.05 13.25
C GLN A 471 -9.87 -22.08 14.67
N THR A 472 -10.55 -22.79 15.58
CA THR A 472 -10.16 -22.91 16.99
C THR A 472 -8.80 -23.57 17.15
N ASP A 473 -8.56 -24.66 16.43
CA ASP A 473 -7.29 -25.40 16.45
C ASP A 473 -6.16 -24.57 15.86
N LEU A 474 -6.40 -23.82 14.79
CA LEU A 474 -5.40 -22.92 14.22
C LEU A 474 -4.99 -21.83 15.21
N LEU A 475 -5.96 -21.18 15.87
CA LEU A 475 -5.69 -20.21 16.92
C LEU A 475 -4.91 -20.84 18.09
N ASN A 476 -5.24 -22.08 18.48
CA ASN A 476 -4.49 -22.80 19.50
C ASN A 476 -3.05 -23.09 19.08
N ARG A 477 -2.83 -23.55 17.84
CA ARG A 477 -1.50 -23.88 17.29
C ARG A 477 -0.56 -22.67 17.24
N PHE A 478 -1.10 -21.46 17.01
CA PHE A 478 -0.32 -20.22 17.11
C PHE A 478 -0.09 -19.73 18.54
N GLY A 479 -0.71 -20.34 19.55
CA GLY A 479 -0.56 -19.95 20.94
C GLY A 479 -1.41 -18.75 21.37
N PHE A 480 -2.52 -18.47 20.66
CA PHE A 480 -3.48 -17.47 21.14
C PHE A 480 -4.14 -17.93 22.45
N PRO A 481 -4.52 -17.00 23.34
CA PRO A 481 -5.34 -17.34 24.50
C PRO A 481 -6.60 -18.11 24.09
N ALA A 482 -6.86 -19.21 24.78
CA ALA A 482 -8.05 -20.02 24.59
C ALA A 482 -9.24 -19.52 25.44
N SER A 483 -8.96 -18.86 26.57
CA SER A 483 -9.99 -18.47 27.52
C SER A 483 -9.84 -17.06 28.10
N PHE A 484 -10.99 -16.50 28.47
CA PHE A 484 -11.16 -15.29 29.25
C PHE A 484 -12.46 -15.40 30.05
N ASN A 485 -12.33 -15.61 31.37
CA ASN A 485 -13.48 -15.75 32.26
C ASN A 485 -14.22 -14.41 32.40
N VAL A 486 -15.48 -14.41 32.00
CA VAL A 486 -16.40 -13.26 32.09
C VAL A 486 -17.82 -13.79 32.25
N SER A 487 -18.67 -13.17 33.05
CA SER A 487 -20.08 -13.58 33.06
C SER A 487 -20.77 -13.20 31.74
N ALA A 488 -21.70 -14.04 31.25
CA ALA A 488 -22.45 -13.74 30.03
C ALA A 488 -23.18 -12.39 30.12
N GLU A 489 -23.69 -12.04 31.31
CA GLU A 489 -24.35 -10.76 31.57
C GLU A 489 -23.41 -9.56 31.41
N GLU A 490 -22.19 -9.62 31.96
CA GLU A 490 -21.19 -8.56 31.79
C GLU A 490 -20.76 -8.42 30.33
N ALA A 491 -20.55 -9.54 29.64
CA ALA A 491 -20.15 -9.56 28.24
C ALA A 491 -21.25 -8.96 27.34
N TRP A 492 -22.51 -9.33 27.58
CA TRP A 492 -23.67 -8.78 26.90
C TRP A 492 -23.83 -7.26 27.09
N LYS A 493 -23.59 -6.77 28.32
CA LYS A 493 -23.58 -5.33 28.62
C LYS A 493 -22.43 -4.61 27.90
N ALA A 494 -21.24 -5.20 27.92
CA ALA A 494 -20.04 -4.61 27.33
C ALA A 494 -20.13 -4.45 25.80
N MET A 495 -20.84 -5.35 25.11
CA MET A 495 -21.14 -5.24 23.67
C MET A 495 -22.03 -4.03 23.30
N SER A 496 -22.66 -3.36 24.27
CA SER A 496 -23.46 -2.16 24.02
C SER A 496 -22.56 -0.93 23.91
N ILE A 497 -22.52 -0.32 22.74
CA ILE A 497 -21.69 0.86 22.47
C ILE A 497 -22.37 2.16 22.95
N ASP A 498 -23.69 2.17 23.09
CA ASP A 498 -24.42 3.38 23.47
C ASP A 498 -25.69 3.04 24.26
N LYS A 499 -26.06 3.87 25.24
CA LYS A 499 -27.32 3.73 25.99
C LYS A 499 -28.56 4.02 25.14
N LYS A 500 -28.37 4.45 23.87
CA LYS A 500 -29.42 4.90 22.93
C LYS A 500 -29.56 4.08 21.65
N VAL A 501 -28.70 3.08 21.40
CA VAL A 501 -28.88 2.19 20.24
C VAL A 501 -29.84 1.08 20.63
N ASP A 502 -30.92 0.93 19.87
CA ASP A 502 -31.93 -0.11 20.05
C ASP A 502 -31.26 -1.47 20.23
N LYS A 503 -31.57 -2.17 21.32
CA LYS A 503 -31.03 -3.51 21.64
C LYS A 503 -31.27 -4.51 20.49
N ASN A 504 -32.28 -4.24 19.66
CA ASN A 504 -32.71 -5.02 18.50
C ASN A 504 -31.98 -4.64 17.19
N ASN A 505 -30.82 -3.97 17.22
CA ASN A 505 -30.12 -3.59 15.98
C ASN A 505 -28.60 -3.85 16.02
N ARG A 506 -28.15 -4.76 16.88
CA ARG A 506 -26.73 -5.17 16.93
C ARG A 506 -26.35 -5.94 15.67
N ASN A 507 -25.23 -5.53 15.06
CA ASN A 507 -24.69 -6.17 13.87
C ASN A 507 -23.63 -7.20 14.27
N TYR A 508 -23.78 -8.41 13.74
CA TYR A 508 -22.86 -9.52 13.91
C TYR A 508 -22.33 -9.93 12.54
N ILE A 509 -21.04 -10.16 12.43
CA ILE A 509 -20.45 -10.77 11.26
C ILE A 509 -20.20 -12.22 11.63
N LEU A 510 -20.87 -13.15 10.94
CA LEU A 510 -20.86 -14.56 11.27
C LEU A 510 -20.44 -15.41 10.05
N PRO A 511 -19.53 -16.38 10.22
CA PRO A 511 -19.14 -17.28 9.15
C PRO A 511 -20.24 -18.27 8.81
N HIS A 512 -20.33 -18.56 7.51
CA HIS A 512 -21.18 -19.62 6.94
C HIS A 512 -20.34 -20.81 6.44
N LYS A 513 -19.07 -20.54 6.15
CA LYS A 513 -17.99 -21.49 5.88
C LYS A 513 -16.67 -20.73 5.95
N ILE A 514 -15.55 -21.41 6.05
CA ILE A 514 -14.25 -20.74 5.88
C ILE A 514 -14.19 -20.09 4.49
N GLY A 515 -13.76 -18.84 4.45
CA GLY A 515 -13.74 -17.99 3.25
C GLY A 515 -15.04 -17.23 2.97
N PHE A 516 -16.07 -17.33 3.83
CA PHE A 516 -17.33 -16.62 3.61
C PHE A 516 -18.09 -16.31 4.90
N VAL A 517 -18.38 -15.02 5.12
CA VAL A 517 -19.19 -14.50 6.23
C VAL A 517 -20.39 -13.70 5.72
N ASN A 518 -21.42 -13.57 6.57
CA ASN A 518 -22.54 -12.67 6.35
C ASN A 518 -22.82 -11.80 7.57
N LYS A 519 -23.45 -10.65 7.32
CA LYS A 519 -23.98 -9.79 8.36
C LYS A 519 -25.33 -10.32 8.85
N HIS A 520 -25.48 -10.43 10.17
CA HIS A 520 -26.71 -10.81 10.85
C HIS A 520 -27.09 -9.77 11.90
N THR A 521 -28.38 -9.65 12.14
CA THR A 521 -28.98 -8.82 13.20
C THR A 521 -30.03 -9.65 13.94
N ASN A 522 -30.55 -9.15 15.07
CA ASN A 522 -31.64 -9.79 15.81
C ASN A 522 -31.36 -11.24 16.27
N ILE A 523 -30.12 -11.53 16.68
CA ILE A 523 -29.78 -12.83 17.26
C ILE A 523 -30.29 -12.88 18.70
N ASP A 524 -30.94 -13.99 19.06
CA ASP A 524 -31.42 -14.24 20.41
C ASP A 524 -30.28 -14.10 21.44
N GLU A 525 -30.54 -13.31 22.48
CA GLU A 525 -29.60 -13.07 23.59
C GLU A 525 -29.11 -14.40 24.21
N GLN A 526 -29.97 -15.41 24.31
CA GLN A 526 -29.60 -16.70 24.87
C GLN A 526 -28.54 -17.42 24.02
N ILE A 527 -28.62 -17.32 22.69
CA ILE A 527 -27.60 -17.89 21.78
C ILE A 527 -26.26 -17.19 21.98
N ILE A 528 -26.28 -15.86 22.10
CA ILE A 528 -25.07 -15.08 22.34
C ILE A 528 -24.47 -15.42 23.72
N ASN A 529 -25.30 -15.52 24.75
CA ASN A 529 -24.86 -15.88 26.10
C ASN A 529 -24.22 -17.27 26.15
N ASN A 530 -24.83 -18.26 25.50
CA ASN A 530 -24.27 -19.61 25.39
C ASN A 530 -22.96 -19.62 24.59
N ALA A 531 -22.80 -18.75 23.59
CA ALA A 531 -21.58 -18.70 22.80
C ALA A 531 -20.35 -18.21 23.59
N TRP A 532 -20.54 -17.36 24.61
CA TRP A 532 -19.47 -16.93 25.50
C TRP A 532 -18.83 -18.07 26.31
N GLU A 533 -19.54 -19.20 26.48
CA GLU A 533 -18.99 -20.41 27.11
C GLU A 533 -17.80 -21.00 26.33
N SER A 534 -17.72 -20.74 25.02
CA SER A 534 -16.61 -21.23 24.18
C SER A 534 -15.23 -20.72 24.59
N ILE A 535 -15.18 -19.62 25.35
CA ILE A 535 -13.94 -19.02 25.86
C ILE A 535 -13.88 -19.00 27.39
N GLN A 536 -14.73 -19.74 28.09
CA GLN A 536 -14.54 -19.93 29.54
C GLN A 536 -13.39 -20.91 29.78
N ALA A 537 -12.62 -20.69 30.85
CA ALA A 537 -11.71 -21.73 31.31
C ALA A 537 -12.54 -22.96 31.69
N ARG A 538 -12.23 -24.11 31.07
CA ARG A 538 -12.76 -25.38 31.57
C ARG A 538 -12.04 -25.66 32.88
N GLU A 539 -12.79 -25.92 33.95
CA GLU A 539 -12.21 -26.54 35.13
C GLU A 539 -11.57 -27.86 34.68
N GLU A 540 -10.26 -28.01 34.87
CA GLU A 540 -9.60 -29.30 34.71
C GLU A 540 -10.24 -30.24 35.73
N GLN A 541 -11.06 -31.18 35.24
CA GLN A 541 -11.62 -32.27 36.04
C GLN A 541 -10.56 -33.34 36.31
#